data_AF-A0A1Y2T4T2-F1
#
_entry.id   AF-A0A1Y2T4T2-F1
#
_cell.length_a   1.000
_cell.length_b   1.000
_cell.length_c   1.000
_cell.angle_alpha   90.00
_cell.angle_beta   90.00
_cell.angle_gamma   90.00
#
_symmetry.space_group_name_H-M   'P 1'
#
loop_
_entity.id
_entity.type
_entity.pdbx_description
1 polymer ?
#
loop_
_entity_poly.entity_id
_entity_poly.type
_entity_poly.pdbx_seq_one_letter_code
_entity_poly.pdbx_strand_id
1 'polypeptide(L)'
;MQKKTKSPTAKGRQKKPKELTPLDRLKLEIAQELGLAEKIARSGWAELTAAESGRLGGILNRRLKELKLAIGPKGTLIPTAKS
;
A
#
# COMPACT_ATOMS: atom_id res chain seq x y z
N MET A 1 0.87 22.74 -26.35
CA MET A 1 0.62 21.51 -27.17
C MET A 1 1.80 20.57 -26.94
N GLN A 2 1.73 19.31 -26.53
CA GLN A 2 0.67 18.30 -26.52
C GLN A 2 0.91 17.37 -25.31
N LYS A 3 -0.03 17.29 -24.36
CA LYS A 3 -0.09 16.15 -23.43
C LYS A 3 -0.63 14.96 -24.23
N LYS A 4 0.26 14.05 -24.68
CA LYS A 4 -0.11 12.81 -25.40
C LYS A 4 0.64 11.65 -24.75
N THR A 5 -0.05 10.92 -23.86
CA THR A 5 -0.62 9.58 -24.12
C THR A 5 0.43 8.48 -24.19
N LYS A 6 0.43 7.60 -23.19
CA LYS A 6 0.70 6.16 -23.35
C LYS A 6 0.12 5.44 -22.12
N SER A 7 -1.15 5.05 -22.23
CA SER A 7 -1.65 3.90 -21.50
C SER A 7 -1.03 2.64 -22.11
N PRO A 8 -0.62 1.67 -21.28
CA PRO A 8 -0.77 0.27 -21.64
C PRO A 8 -1.80 -0.36 -20.72
N THR A 9 -2.94 -0.66 -21.31
CA THR A 9 -3.85 -1.73 -20.92
C THR A 9 -3.10 -3.06 -20.79
N ALA A 10 -3.12 -3.70 -19.61
CA ALA A 10 -3.02 -5.17 -19.49
C ALA A 10 -3.46 -5.63 -18.08
N LYS A 11 -4.75 -5.97 -17.90
CA LYS A 11 -5.26 -7.36 -17.88
C LYS A 11 -4.87 -8.16 -16.63
N GLY A 12 -5.85 -8.25 -15.72
CA GLY A 12 -6.31 -9.54 -15.21
C GLY A 12 -5.39 -10.32 -14.29
N ARG A 13 -5.55 -10.11 -12.99
CA ARG A 13 -5.57 -11.26 -12.09
C ARG A 13 -6.74 -11.14 -11.13
N GLN A 14 -7.88 -11.64 -11.58
CA GLN A 14 -8.88 -12.22 -10.68
C GLN A 14 -8.13 -13.21 -9.77
N LYS A 15 -7.87 -12.83 -8.51
CA LYS A 15 -7.21 -13.70 -7.53
C LYS A 15 -7.95 -13.62 -6.20
N LYS A 16 -9.23 -14.02 -6.25
CA LYS A 16 -10.12 -14.32 -5.12
C LYS A 16 -10.47 -13.05 -4.29
N PRO A 17 -11.62 -13.00 -3.60
CA PRO A 17 -11.81 -12.01 -2.54
C PRO A 17 -10.77 -12.34 -1.47
N LYS A 18 -9.54 -11.83 -1.61
CA LYS A 18 -8.61 -11.75 -0.50
C LYS A 18 -9.30 -10.79 0.45
N GLU A 19 -9.74 -11.29 1.60
CA GLU A 19 -10.14 -10.44 2.72
C GLU A 19 -9.16 -9.26 2.76
N LEU A 20 -9.66 -8.04 2.53
CA LEU A 20 -8.84 -6.84 2.56
C LEU A 20 -8.16 -6.82 3.92
N THR A 21 -6.87 -7.16 3.92
CA THR A 21 -6.15 -7.34 5.16
C THR A 21 -6.06 -5.98 5.85
N PRO A 22 -5.99 -5.95 7.19
CA PRO A 22 -5.86 -4.68 7.88
C PRO A 22 -4.60 -3.93 7.44
N LEU A 23 -3.54 -4.66 7.04
CA LEU A 23 -2.34 -4.09 6.45
C LEU A 23 -2.58 -3.42 5.10
N ASP A 24 -3.34 -4.04 4.19
CA ASP A 24 -3.65 -3.44 2.89
C ASP A 24 -4.47 -2.15 3.04
N ARG A 25 -5.43 -2.13 3.98
CA ARG A 25 -6.17 -0.91 4.32
C ARG A 25 -5.24 0.18 4.84
N LEU A 26 -4.38 -0.13 5.80
CA LEU A 26 -3.46 0.83 6.40
C LEU A 26 -2.49 1.42 5.35
N LYS A 27 -2.00 0.59 4.43
CA LYS A 27 -1.14 1.03 3.32
C LYS A 27 -1.88 1.98 2.37
N LEU A 28 -3.14 1.70 2.05
CA LEU A 28 -3.95 2.56 1.18
C LEU A 28 -4.29 3.89 1.85
N GLU A 29 -4.60 3.90 3.15
CA GLU A 29 -4.82 5.15 3.90
C GLU A 29 -3.58 6.04 3.90
N ILE A 30 -2.40 5.45 4.17
CA ILE A 30 -1.13 6.20 4.14
C ILE A 30 -0.84 6.67 2.71
N ALA A 31 -1.11 5.86 1.70
CA ALA A 31 -0.97 6.29 0.31
C ALA A 31 -1.90 7.47 -0.02
N GLN A 32 -3.12 7.49 0.51
CA GLN A 32 -4.05 8.60 0.32
C GLN A 32 -3.53 9.87 0.99
N GLU A 33 -3.04 9.76 2.23
CA GLU A 33 -2.43 10.87 2.96
C GLU A 33 -1.21 11.45 2.23
N LEU A 34 -0.40 10.59 1.61
CA LEU A 34 0.76 11.00 0.82
C LEU A 34 0.42 11.46 -0.61
N GLY A 35 -0.84 11.40 -1.04
CA GLY A 35 -1.25 11.70 -2.43
C GLY A 35 -0.78 10.65 -3.45
N LEU A 36 -0.31 9.49 -3.00
CA LEU A 36 0.16 8.38 -3.82
C LEU A 36 -0.96 7.42 -4.22
N ALA A 37 -2.09 7.45 -3.52
CA ALA A 37 -3.20 6.52 -3.78
C ALA A 37 -3.76 6.63 -5.19
N GLU A 38 -3.89 7.85 -5.74
CA GLU A 38 -4.32 8.03 -7.14
C GLU A 38 -3.30 7.43 -8.11
N LYS A 39 -2.00 7.60 -7.84
CA LYS A 39 -0.93 7.03 -8.65
C LYS A 39 -0.93 5.51 -8.61
N ILE A 40 -1.14 4.91 -7.43
CA ILE A 40 -1.26 3.47 -7.26
C ILE A 40 -2.54 2.94 -7.94
N ALA A 41 -3.65 3.65 -7.81
CA ALA A 41 -4.91 3.27 -8.45
C ALA A 41 -4.80 3.31 -9.99
N ARG A 42 -4.07 4.30 -10.51
CA ARG A 42 -3.89 4.51 -11.95
C ARG A 42 -2.83 3.62 -12.58
N SER A 43 -1.67 3.52 -11.95
CA SER A 43 -0.48 2.89 -12.52
C SER A 43 0.03 1.68 -11.71
N GLY A 44 -0.54 1.42 -10.53
CA GLY A 44 -0.15 0.32 -9.66
C GLY A 44 1.00 0.66 -8.71
N TRP A 45 1.30 -0.26 -7.80
CA TRP A 45 2.38 -0.12 -6.82
C TRP A 45 3.78 -0.06 -7.46
N ALA A 46 3.95 -0.61 -8.67
CA ALA A 46 5.22 -0.64 -9.38
C ALA A 46 5.67 0.75 -9.88
N GLU A 47 4.77 1.72 -9.92
CA GLU A 47 5.05 3.09 -10.38
C GLU A 47 5.43 4.06 -9.25
N LEU A 48 5.45 3.55 -8.02
CA LEU A 48 6.06 4.27 -6.91
C LEU A 48 7.59 4.22 -7.06
N THR A 49 8.21 5.37 -6.94
CA THR A 49 9.66 5.48 -6.78
C THR A 49 10.08 4.91 -5.43
N ALA A 50 11.35 4.50 -5.32
CA ALA A 50 11.92 4.02 -4.06
C ALA A 50 11.74 5.02 -2.90
N ALA A 51 11.76 6.33 -3.20
CA ALA A 51 11.51 7.39 -2.22
C ALA A 51 10.05 7.40 -1.74
N GLU A 52 9.08 7.30 -2.65
CA GLU A 52 7.64 7.26 -2.34
C GLU A 52 7.27 5.99 -1.56
N SER A 53 7.69 4.82 -2.06
CA SER A 53 7.44 3.54 -1.39
C SER A 53 8.17 3.46 -0.03
N GLY A 54 9.37 4.03 0.07
CA GLY A 54 10.14 4.12 1.30
C GLY A 54 9.48 5.00 2.36
N ARG A 55 8.95 6.17 1.96
CA ARG A 55 8.16 7.04 2.86
C ARG A 55 6.90 6.34 3.34
N LEU A 56 6.15 5.70 2.44
CA LEU A 56 4.93 4.94 2.79
C LEU A 56 5.25 3.81 3.77
N GLY A 57 6.29 3.01 3.49
CA GLY A 57 6.73 1.93 4.37
C GLY A 57 7.24 2.42 5.73
N GLY A 58 7.91 3.57 5.77
CA GLY A 58 8.36 4.20 7.01
C GLY A 58 7.21 4.63 7.92
N ILE A 59 6.18 5.30 7.35
CA ILE A 59 4.98 5.69 8.10
C ILE A 59 4.20 4.45 8.55
N LEU A 60 4.10 3.44 7.69
CA LEU A 60 3.46 2.17 8.02
C LEU A 60 4.12 1.51 9.24
N ASN A 61 5.45 1.37 9.24
CA ASN A 61 6.20 0.82 10.36
C ASN A 61 6.10 1.67 11.62
N ARG A 62 6.06 3.01 11.48
CA ARG A 62 5.88 3.91 12.61
C ARG A 62 4.51 3.69 13.28
N ARG A 63 3.43 3.66 12.50
CA ARG A 63 2.07 3.39 13.02
C ARG A 63 1.98 2.01 13.68
N LEU A 64 2.57 0.99 13.05
CA LEU A 64 2.66 -0.35 13.61
C LEU A 64 3.37 -0.35 14.97
N LYS A 65 4.50 0.34 15.10
CA LYS A 65 5.25 0.44 16.36
C LYS A 65 4.46 1.19 17.44
N GLU A 66 3.78 2.29 17.10
CA GLU A 66 2.96 3.06 18.05
C GLU A 66 1.75 2.26 18.54
N LEU A 67 1.11 1.51 17.63
CA LEU A 67 -0.01 0.63 17.95
C LEU A 67 0.43 -0.71 18.58
N LYS A 68 1.74 -0.94 18.74
CA LYS A 68 2.32 -2.24 19.14
C LYS A 68 1.75 -3.39 18.31
N LEU A 69 1.71 -3.22 16.99
CA LEU A 69 1.26 -4.21 16.02
C LEU A 69 2.45 -4.70 15.20
N ALA A 70 2.49 -6.00 14.93
CA ALA A 70 3.41 -6.61 13.98
C ALA A 70 2.63 -7.07 12.74
N ILE A 71 3.32 -7.08 11.61
CA ILE A 71 2.82 -7.68 10.37
C ILE A 71 2.96 -9.19 10.49
N GLY A 72 1.84 -9.87 10.67
CA GLY A 72 1.73 -11.32 10.68
C GLY A 72 1.70 -11.95 9.29
N PRO A 73 1.64 -13.29 9.22
CA PRO A 73 1.52 -14.01 7.96
C PRO A 73 0.27 -13.54 7.21
N LYS A 74 0.40 -13.42 5.88
CA LYS A 74 -0.67 -12.96 4.97
C LYS A 74 -1.19 -11.54 5.21
N GLY A 75 -0.48 -10.67 5.91
CA GLY A 75 -0.87 -9.26 6.08
C GLY A 75 -1.83 -8.99 7.25
N THR A 76 -2.00 -9.96 8.16
CA THR A 76 -2.71 -9.74 9.42
C THR A 76 -1.92 -8.79 10.32
N LEU A 77 -2.60 -7.89 11.02
CA LEU A 77 -1.98 -7.08 12.08
C LEU A 77 -2.15 -7.79 13.41
N ILE A 78 -1.04 -8.22 14.00
CA ILE A 78 -1.05 -8.97 15.28
C ILE A 78 -0.54 -8.02 16.37
N PRO A 79 -1.25 -7.84 17.48
CA PRO A 79 -0.73 -7.13 18.65
C PRO A 79 0.54 -7.81 19.17
N THR A 80 1.65 -7.07 19.26
CA THR A 80 2.91 -7.51 19.86
C THR A 80 2.87 -7.39 21.38
N ALA A 81 1.74 -7.02 21.98
CA ALA A 81 1.52 -7.01 23.42
C ALA A 81 1.35 -8.44 23.94
N LYS A 82 2.44 -9.23 23.89
CA LYS A 82 2.67 -10.42 24.71
C LYS A 82 4.17 -10.71 24.75
N SER A 83 4.86 -10.01 25.65
CA SER A 83 5.67 -10.64 26.68
C SER A 83 5.80 -9.70 27.86
#